data_AF-A0A962GBM1-F1
#
_entry.id   AF-A0A962GBM1-F1
#
_cell.length_a   1.000
_cell.length_b   1.000
_cell.length_c   1.000
_cell.angle_alpha   90.00
_cell.angle_beta   90.00
_cell.angle_gamma   90.00
#
_symmetry.space_group_name_H-M   'P 1'
#
loop_
_entity.id
_entity.type
_entity.pdbx_description
1 polymer ?
#
loop_
_entity_poly.entity_id
_entity_poly.type
_entity_poly.pdbx_seq_one_letter_code
_entity_poly.pdbx_strand_id
1 'polypeptide(L)'
;GDLKILDFGIARRREYDTVFDADDLFALTIDYASPEMLNRQRPTPADDVYALGCIIYSMHAGAHPFNHVRADIARSDNMRPERPASLTRVQWQALKKALAFTREQRFADAAEFQRAFEAPDWRKIGGIAAAVLSLLLVVGWLAADPIQSWMTVSGLDAEQAASLERSLKDGSEYLAGGYAEDAVYAFAEALSLDSHNAAGRSGAKSALSTMRQKMPPADYRKYLESQLREERNPQWLKDQVASELAR
;
A
#
# COMPACT_ATOMS: atom_id res chain seq x y z
N GLY A 1 -29.07 6.62 25.03
CA GLY A 1 -29.24 7.27 26.34
C GLY A 1 -27.88 7.76 26.77
N ASP A 2 -27.82 8.93 27.40
CA ASP A 2 -26.55 9.54 27.79
C ASP A 2 -26.12 9.06 29.18
N LEU A 3 -24.91 8.52 29.30
CA LEU A 3 -24.32 8.15 30.59
C LEU A 3 -23.93 9.43 31.34
N LYS A 4 -24.36 9.55 32.60
CA LYS A 4 -23.99 10.64 33.49
C LYS A 4 -23.25 10.08 34.69
N ILE A 5 -22.08 10.62 34.99
CA ILE A 5 -21.35 10.33 36.23
C ILE A 5 -22.00 11.14 37.35
N LEU A 6 -22.34 10.47 38.44
CA LEU A 6 -22.95 11.06 39.64
C LEU A 6 -22.04 10.76 40.83
N ASP A 7 -22.20 11.53 41.90
CA ASP A 7 -21.46 11.42 43.16
C ASP A 7 -19.97 11.84 43.09
N PHE A 8 -19.75 13.16 43.18
CA PHE A 8 -18.43 13.78 43.28
C PHE A 8 -17.99 14.01 44.74
N GLY A 9 -18.64 13.38 45.73
CA GLY A 9 -18.42 13.68 47.16
C GLY A 9 -16.96 13.56 47.63
N ILE A 10 -16.15 12.79 46.91
CA ILE A 10 -14.71 12.56 47.17
C ILE A 10 -13.81 13.02 46.01
N ALA A 11 -14.35 13.75 45.04
CA ALA A 11 -13.59 14.23 43.88
C ALA A 11 -12.63 15.36 44.28
N ARG A 12 -11.43 15.36 43.70
CA ARG A 12 -10.39 16.36 44.00
C ARG A 12 -10.04 17.22 42.81
N ARG A 13 -9.77 18.49 43.09
CA ARG A 13 -9.21 19.44 42.13
C ARG A 13 -7.68 19.31 42.12
N ARG A 14 -7.08 19.22 40.94
CA ARG A 14 -5.62 19.03 40.74
C ARG A 14 -4.71 20.04 41.47
N GLU A 15 -5.24 21.21 41.82
CA GLU A 15 -4.48 22.36 42.35
C GLU A 15 -4.40 22.44 43.89
N TYR A 16 -5.17 21.65 44.64
CA TYR A 16 -5.18 21.72 46.11
C TYR A 16 -4.69 20.41 46.74
N ASP A 17 -3.59 20.48 47.49
CA ASP A 17 -3.18 19.43 48.44
C ASP A 17 -4.17 19.40 49.61
N THR A 18 -5.32 18.77 49.37
CA THR A 18 -6.26 18.43 50.42
C THR A 18 -5.73 17.19 51.13
N VAL A 19 -5.59 17.27 52.46
CA VAL A 19 -5.26 16.13 53.31
C VAL A 19 -6.36 15.09 53.11
N PHE A 20 -5.99 13.92 52.61
CA PHE A 20 -6.89 12.81 52.40
C PHE A 20 -7.30 12.23 53.76
N ASP A 21 -8.57 12.38 54.12
CA ASP A 21 -9.13 11.67 55.27
C ASP A 21 -9.66 10.31 54.79
N ALA A 22 -8.95 9.26 55.18
CA ALA A 22 -9.23 7.91 54.69
C ALA A 22 -10.55 7.37 55.26
N ASP A 23 -10.99 7.88 56.41
CA ASP A 23 -12.15 7.41 57.17
C ASP A 23 -13.47 7.59 56.40
N ASP A 24 -13.57 8.56 55.50
CA ASP A 24 -14.74 8.77 54.62
C ASP A 24 -14.83 7.74 53.47
N LEU A 25 -13.72 7.09 53.09
CA LEU A 25 -13.70 6.09 52.02
C LEU A 25 -14.14 4.69 52.51
N PHE A 26 -14.07 4.44 53.82
CA PHE A 26 -14.17 3.10 54.41
C PHE A 26 -15.56 2.46 54.34
N ALA A 27 -16.62 3.23 54.09
CA ALA A 27 -17.97 2.70 54.22
C ALA A 27 -18.40 1.81 53.04
N LEU A 28 -17.95 2.04 51.78
CA LEU A 28 -18.61 1.39 50.63
C LEU A 28 -17.76 1.04 49.38
N THR A 29 -16.52 1.52 49.19
CA THR A 29 -15.83 1.37 47.87
C THR A 29 -14.41 0.79 47.93
N ILE A 30 -14.07 0.01 48.96
CA ILE A 30 -12.75 -0.64 49.11
C ILE A 30 -12.43 -1.56 47.91
N ASP A 31 -13.45 -2.22 47.36
CA ASP A 31 -13.29 -3.22 46.29
C ASP A 31 -12.69 -2.64 45.00
N TYR A 32 -12.86 -1.34 44.75
CA TYR A 32 -12.38 -0.65 43.55
C TYR A 32 -11.12 0.20 43.80
N ALA A 33 -10.66 0.27 45.05
CA ALA A 33 -9.49 1.06 45.40
C ALA A 33 -8.19 0.40 44.91
N SER A 34 -7.30 1.19 44.33
CA SER A 34 -5.97 0.71 43.93
C SER A 34 -5.11 0.33 45.16
N PRO A 35 -4.09 -0.53 45.01
CA PRO A 35 -3.17 -0.84 46.11
C PRO A 35 -2.54 0.40 46.76
N GLU A 36 -2.26 1.45 46.00
CA GLU A 36 -1.64 2.67 46.49
C GLU A 36 -2.64 3.55 47.27
N MET A 37 -3.91 3.58 46.85
CA MET A 37 -4.99 4.19 47.64
C MET A 37 -5.19 3.48 48.97
N LEU A 38 -5.18 2.15 48.98
CA LEU A 38 -5.26 1.35 50.21
C LEU A 38 -4.08 1.61 51.16
N ASN A 39 -2.89 1.88 50.59
CA ASN A 39 -1.68 2.25 51.32
C ASN A 39 -1.62 3.75 51.68
N ARG A 40 -2.70 4.50 51.49
CA ARG A 40 -2.80 5.95 51.79
C ARG A 40 -1.73 6.80 51.08
N GLN A 41 -1.26 6.35 49.92
CA GLN A 41 -0.34 7.14 49.11
C GLN A 41 -1.11 8.28 48.45
N ARG A 42 -0.38 9.32 48.01
CA ARG A 42 -0.96 10.43 47.25
C ARG A 42 -1.67 9.88 46.00
N PRO A 43 -2.98 10.11 45.85
CA PRO A 43 -3.71 9.58 44.71
C PRO A 43 -3.37 10.31 43.41
N THR A 44 -3.54 9.59 42.32
CA THR A 44 -3.17 9.99 40.97
C THR A 44 -4.27 9.60 39.99
N PRO A 45 -4.34 10.19 38.78
CA PRO A 45 -5.32 9.77 37.78
C PRO A 45 -5.22 8.28 37.39
N ALA A 46 -4.05 7.66 37.56
CA ALA A 46 -3.88 6.22 37.34
C ALA A 46 -4.68 5.37 38.34
N ASP A 47 -4.99 5.90 39.54
CA ASP A 47 -5.84 5.23 40.53
C ASP A 47 -7.30 5.16 40.06
N ASP A 48 -7.79 6.23 39.43
CA ASP A 48 -9.11 6.24 38.79
C ASP A 48 -9.15 5.27 37.60
N VAL A 49 -8.05 5.12 36.86
CA VAL A 49 -7.93 4.12 35.77
C VAL A 49 -8.09 2.70 36.29
N TYR A 50 -7.57 2.38 37.48
CA TYR A 50 -7.74 1.07 38.09
C TYR A 50 -9.20 0.78 38.44
N ALA A 51 -9.86 1.74 39.11
CA ALA A 51 -11.28 1.64 39.47
C ALA A 51 -12.16 1.51 38.22
N LEU A 52 -11.92 2.33 37.18
CA LEU A 52 -12.61 2.25 35.91
C LEU A 52 -12.38 0.90 35.22
N GLY A 53 -11.16 0.35 35.27
CA GLY A 53 -10.85 -0.99 34.80
C GLY A 53 -11.68 -2.07 35.50
N CYS A 54 -11.84 -1.97 36.82
CA CYS A 54 -12.66 -2.91 37.59
C CYS A 54 -14.14 -2.84 37.20
N ILE A 55 -14.67 -1.63 36.98
CA ILE A 55 -16.04 -1.40 36.51
C ILE A 55 -16.26 -1.98 35.11
N ILE A 56 -15.40 -1.64 34.15
CA ILE A 56 -15.50 -2.13 32.77
C ILE A 56 -15.38 -3.67 32.73
N TYR A 57 -14.47 -4.24 33.51
CA TYR A 57 -14.39 -5.68 33.65
C TYR A 57 -15.70 -6.28 34.15
N SER A 58 -16.27 -5.71 35.22
CA SER A 58 -17.51 -6.19 35.83
C SER A 58 -18.68 -6.13 34.85
N MET A 59 -18.77 -5.08 34.02
CA MET A 59 -19.78 -4.97 32.96
C MET A 59 -19.67 -6.08 31.90
N HIS A 60 -18.46 -6.52 31.58
CA HIS A 60 -18.22 -7.54 30.56
C HIS A 60 -18.23 -8.98 31.10
N ALA A 61 -17.77 -9.17 32.34
CA ALA A 61 -17.65 -10.49 32.98
C ALA A 61 -18.87 -10.85 33.84
N GLY A 62 -19.67 -9.86 34.25
CA GLY A 62 -20.74 -10.03 35.25
C GLY A 62 -20.24 -10.17 36.69
N ALA A 63 -18.92 -10.06 36.93
CA ALA A 63 -18.29 -10.20 38.25
C ALA A 63 -17.03 -9.33 38.35
N HIS A 64 -16.63 -8.98 39.58
CA HIS A 64 -15.41 -8.22 39.85
C HIS A 64 -14.14 -8.97 39.37
N PRO A 65 -13.12 -8.32 38.81
CA PRO A 65 -11.90 -8.97 38.29
C PRO A 65 -11.15 -9.82 39.32
N PHE A 66 -11.31 -9.49 40.60
CA PHE A 66 -10.66 -10.17 41.72
C PHE A 66 -11.67 -10.66 42.76
N ASN A 67 -12.93 -10.93 42.37
CA ASN A 67 -13.98 -11.44 43.28
C ASN A 67 -14.15 -10.61 44.57
N HIS A 68 -14.14 -9.28 44.45
CA HIS A 68 -14.22 -8.34 45.58
C HIS A 68 -13.11 -8.51 46.65
N VAL A 69 -12.02 -9.22 46.32
CA VAL A 69 -10.81 -9.26 47.16
C VAL A 69 -10.09 -7.92 47.04
N ARG A 70 -9.67 -7.37 48.18
CA ARG A 70 -8.87 -6.14 48.26
C ARG A 70 -7.64 -6.23 47.37
N ALA A 71 -7.29 -5.14 46.69
CA ALA A 71 -6.24 -5.12 45.69
C ALA A 71 -4.83 -5.47 46.22
N ASP A 72 -4.54 -5.19 47.49
CA ASP A 72 -3.30 -5.58 48.16
C ASP A 72 -3.17 -7.09 48.37
N ILE A 73 -4.27 -7.75 48.77
CA ILE A 73 -4.38 -9.21 48.91
C ILE A 73 -4.40 -9.88 47.53
N ALA A 74 -5.19 -9.36 46.59
CA ALA A 74 -5.23 -9.89 45.22
C ALA A 74 -3.84 -9.85 44.56
N ARG A 75 -3.03 -8.83 44.89
CA ARG A 75 -1.63 -8.75 44.48
C ARG A 75 -0.76 -9.81 45.16
N SER A 76 -0.84 -9.99 46.49
CA SER A 76 -0.05 -11.01 47.19
C SER A 76 -0.35 -12.42 46.69
N ASP A 77 -1.61 -12.68 46.37
CA ASP A 77 -2.12 -13.98 45.95
C ASP A 77 -1.91 -14.21 44.44
N ASN A 78 -1.29 -13.25 43.74
CA ASN A 78 -1.06 -13.28 42.29
C ASN A 78 -2.34 -13.56 41.49
N MET A 79 -3.47 -13.03 41.94
CA MET A 79 -4.75 -13.20 41.25
C MET A 79 -4.69 -12.62 39.84
N ARG A 80 -5.31 -13.32 38.89
CA ARG A 80 -5.36 -12.90 37.49
C ARG A 80 -6.79 -12.99 36.98
N PRO A 81 -7.38 -11.88 36.49
CA PRO A 81 -8.69 -11.94 35.89
C PRO A 81 -8.63 -12.73 34.57
N GLU A 82 -9.66 -13.52 34.31
CA GLU A 82 -9.83 -14.20 33.03
C GLU A 82 -10.36 -13.22 31.97
N ARG A 83 -10.03 -13.45 30.70
CA ARG A 83 -10.53 -12.59 29.61
C ARG A 83 -12.02 -12.88 29.35
N PRO A 84 -12.93 -11.90 29.51
CA PRO A 84 -14.32 -12.05 29.10
C PRO A 84 -14.45 -12.33 27.61
N ALA A 85 -15.35 -13.24 27.22
CA ALA A 85 -15.56 -13.63 25.82
C ALA A 85 -16.00 -12.46 24.93
N SER A 86 -16.70 -11.47 25.50
CA SER A 86 -17.16 -10.27 24.82
C SER A 86 -16.04 -9.30 24.42
N LEU A 87 -14.84 -9.43 25.02
CA LEU A 87 -13.73 -8.52 24.75
C LEU A 87 -12.83 -9.03 23.63
N THR A 88 -12.51 -8.16 22.68
CA THR A 88 -11.45 -8.41 21.70
C THR A 88 -10.09 -8.53 22.39
N ARG A 89 -9.09 -9.07 21.69
CA ARG A 89 -7.74 -9.18 22.23
C ARG A 89 -7.14 -7.82 22.59
N VAL A 90 -7.38 -6.79 21.77
CA VAL A 90 -6.89 -5.43 21.99
C VAL A 90 -7.52 -4.82 23.24
N GLN A 91 -8.84 -4.85 23.33
CA GLN A 91 -9.58 -4.39 24.52
C GLN A 91 -9.13 -5.12 25.78
N TRP A 92 -8.89 -6.44 25.69
CA TRP A 92 -8.38 -7.21 26.82
C TRP A 92 -6.99 -6.77 27.27
N GLN A 93 -6.07 -6.48 26.34
CA GLN A 93 -4.74 -5.98 26.72
C GLN A 93 -4.83 -4.61 27.39
N ALA A 94 -5.67 -3.72 26.86
CA ALA A 94 -5.91 -2.42 27.48
C ALA A 94 -6.49 -2.59 28.90
N LEU A 95 -7.54 -3.41 29.05
CA LEU A 95 -8.16 -3.64 30.35
C LEU A 95 -7.20 -4.30 31.35
N LYS A 96 -6.40 -5.27 30.90
CA LYS A 96 -5.37 -5.92 31.72
C LYS A 96 -4.32 -4.92 32.20
N LYS A 97 -3.92 -3.97 31.35
CA LYS A 97 -2.99 -2.89 31.72
C LYS A 97 -3.63 -1.94 32.75
N ALA A 98 -4.90 -1.58 32.59
CA ALA A 98 -5.64 -0.76 33.56
C ALA A 98 -5.76 -1.44 34.93
N LEU A 99 -5.90 -2.76 34.96
CA LEU A 99 -5.98 -3.59 36.18
C LEU A 99 -4.62 -3.93 36.81
N ALA A 100 -3.51 -3.37 36.33
CA ALA A 100 -2.20 -3.65 36.88
C ALA A 100 -2.09 -3.13 38.33
N PHE A 101 -1.57 -3.96 39.24
CA PHE A 101 -1.41 -3.62 40.66
C PHE A 101 -0.32 -2.56 40.94
N THR A 102 0.44 -2.16 39.92
CA THR A 102 1.50 -1.16 40.02
C THR A 102 1.13 0.02 39.12
N ARG A 103 1.07 1.24 39.67
CA ARG A 103 0.66 2.45 38.92
C ARG A 103 1.51 2.73 37.68
N GLU A 104 2.81 2.46 37.69
CA GLU A 104 3.70 2.69 36.55
C GLU A 104 3.39 1.77 35.36
N GLN A 105 2.68 0.67 35.61
CA GLN A 105 2.24 -0.26 34.57
C GLN A 105 0.85 0.09 34.03
N ARG A 106 0.13 1.05 34.64
CA ARG A 106 -1.18 1.53 34.20
C ARG A 106 -1.04 2.63 33.14
N PHE A 107 -2.18 3.10 32.64
CA PHE A 107 -2.24 4.30 31.82
C PHE A 107 -2.11 5.54 32.71
N ALA A 108 -1.54 6.62 32.16
CA ALA A 108 -1.36 7.86 32.91
C ALA A 108 -2.71 8.49 33.31
N ASP A 109 -3.72 8.33 32.46
CA ASP A 109 -5.08 8.83 32.68
C ASP A 109 -6.13 8.01 31.89
N ALA A 110 -7.41 8.36 32.11
CA ALA A 110 -8.54 7.72 31.44
C ALA A 110 -8.57 7.96 29.93
N ALA A 111 -8.03 9.08 29.43
CA ALA A 111 -8.02 9.38 28.00
C ALA A 111 -7.00 8.51 27.24
N GLU A 112 -5.84 8.24 27.84
CA GLU A 112 -4.89 7.25 27.32
C GLU A 112 -5.47 5.83 27.36
N PHE A 113 -6.16 5.47 28.45
CA PHE A 113 -6.85 4.18 28.54
C PHE A 113 -7.94 4.02 27.46
N GLN A 114 -8.79 5.03 27.27
CA GLN A 114 -9.85 5.02 26.25
C GLN A 114 -9.26 4.81 24.86
N ARG A 115 -8.23 5.57 24.49
CA ARG A 115 -7.56 5.41 23.18
C ARG A 115 -7.02 4.01 22.97
N ALA A 116 -6.44 3.40 24.01
CA ALA A 116 -5.94 2.03 23.94
C ALA A 116 -7.08 1.00 23.86
N PHE A 117 -8.21 1.24 24.51
CA PHE A 117 -9.37 0.36 24.49
C PHE A 117 -10.12 0.40 23.15
N GLU A 118 -10.18 1.56 22.50
CA GLU A 118 -10.81 1.78 21.19
C GLU A 118 -9.87 1.52 20.01
N ALA A 119 -8.61 1.14 20.27
CA ALA A 119 -7.62 0.93 19.23
C ALA A 119 -8.04 -0.19 18.24
N PRO A 120 -7.87 0.01 16.93
CA PRO A 120 -8.24 -0.99 15.93
C PRO A 120 -7.31 -2.20 15.96
N ASP A 121 -7.87 -3.38 15.67
CA ASP A 121 -7.11 -4.62 15.56
C ASP A 121 -6.38 -4.70 14.20
N TRP A 122 -5.18 -4.13 14.15
CA TRP A 122 -4.36 -4.01 12.92
C TRP A 122 -4.07 -5.36 12.24
N ARG A 123 -4.20 -6.48 12.95
CA ARG A 123 -4.03 -7.83 12.38
C ARG A 123 -5.14 -8.17 11.39
N LYS A 124 -6.37 -7.75 11.67
CA LYS A 124 -7.51 -7.95 10.76
C LYS A 124 -7.35 -7.09 9.51
N ILE A 125 -6.88 -5.85 9.68
CA ILE A 125 -6.63 -4.92 8.58
C ILE A 125 -5.50 -5.46 7.68
N GLY A 126 -4.40 -5.92 8.28
CA GLY A 126 -3.29 -6.53 7.55
C GLY A 126 -3.69 -7.78 6.76
N GLY A 127 -4.55 -8.63 7.33
CA GLY A 127 -5.07 -9.82 6.64
C GLY A 127 -5.89 -9.49 5.39
N ILE A 128 -6.75 -8.48 5.47
CA ILE A 128 -7.55 -8.02 4.31
C ILE A 128 -6.63 -7.42 3.24
N ALA A 129 -5.70 -6.54 3.63
CA ALA A 129 -4.77 -5.92 2.68
C ALA A 129 -3.90 -6.96 1.96
N ALA A 130 -3.41 -7.97 2.68
CA ALA A 130 -2.64 -9.07 2.09
C ALA A 130 -3.49 -9.89 1.11
N ALA A 131 -4.73 -10.22 1.47
CA ALA A 131 -5.63 -10.96 0.58
C ALA A 131 -5.96 -10.18 -0.71
N VAL A 132 -6.20 -8.87 -0.60
CA VAL A 132 -6.42 -7.99 -1.75
C VAL A 132 -5.17 -7.93 -2.63
N LEU A 133 -3.99 -7.76 -2.03
CA LEU A 133 -2.73 -7.73 -2.78
C LEU A 133 -2.47 -9.06 -3.50
N SER A 134 -2.69 -10.20 -2.83
CA SER A 134 -2.60 -11.53 -3.44
C SER A 134 -3.58 -11.69 -4.60
N LEU A 135 -4.83 -11.22 -4.44
CA LEU A 135 -5.82 -11.26 -5.51
C LEU A 135 -5.39 -10.41 -6.71
N LEU A 136 -4.89 -9.19 -6.48
CA LEU A 136 -4.38 -8.32 -7.54
C LEU A 136 -3.21 -8.95 -8.29
N LEU A 137 -2.31 -9.63 -7.59
CA LEU A 137 -1.21 -10.37 -8.21
C LEU A 137 -1.71 -11.53 -9.08
N VAL A 138 -2.69 -12.30 -8.60
CA VAL A 138 -3.30 -13.41 -9.36
C VAL A 138 -4.03 -12.88 -10.59
N VAL A 139 -4.84 -11.82 -10.45
CA VAL A 139 -5.53 -11.19 -11.57
C VAL A 139 -4.53 -10.63 -12.57
N GLY A 140 -3.49 -9.95 -12.11
CA GLY A 140 -2.42 -9.45 -12.97
C GLY A 140 -1.70 -10.57 -13.72
N TRP A 141 -1.45 -11.71 -13.07
CA TRP A 141 -0.86 -12.89 -13.71
C TRP A 141 -1.80 -13.52 -14.75
N LEU A 142 -3.07 -13.74 -14.41
CA LEU A 142 -4.07 -14.28 -15.34
C LEU A 142 -4.35 -13.35 -16.54
N ALA A 143 -4.26 -12.04 -16.33
CA ALA A 143 -4.46 -11.05 -17.37
C ALA A 143 -3.19 -10.79 -18.20
N ALA A 144 -2.02 -11.31 -17.83
CA ALA A 144 -0.76 -11.01 -18.51
C ALA A 144 -0.76 -11.38 -20.00
N ASP A 145 -1.30 -12.55 -20.36
CA ASP A 145 -1.34 -13.04 -21.74
C ASP A 145 -2.28 -12.23 -22.66
N PRO A 146 -3.57 -12.02 -22.32
CA PRO A 146 -4.43 -11.16 -23.13
C PRO A 146 -3.97 -9.70 -23.11
N ILE A 147 -3.22 -9.30 -22.06
CA ILE A 147 -2.66 -7.96 -21.98
C ILE A 147 -1.45 -7.75 -22.92
N GLN A 148 -0.77 -8.80 -23.36
CA GLN A 148 0.26 -8.67 -24.37
C GLN A 148 -0.34 -8.60 -25.78
N SER A 149 -1.48 -9.27 -26.04
CA SER A 149 -2.10 -9.32 -27.37
C SER A 149 -2.82 -8.03 -27.80
N TRP A 150 -3.44 -7.27 -26.88
CA TRP A 150 -4.03 -5.94 -27.18
C TRP A 150 -3.02 -4.77 -27.20
N MET A 151 -1.77 -5.00 -26.75
CA MET A 151 -0.69 -4.00 -26.79
C MET A 151 0.14 -4.05 -28.08
N THR A 152 -0.25 -4.84 -29.09
CA THR A 152 0.25 -4.69 -30.46
C THR A 152 -0.46 -3.50 -31.12
N VAL A 153 0.18 -2.34 -30.99
CA VAL A 153 -0.30 -0.96 -31.19
C VAL A 153 -0.81 -0.57 -32.60
N SER A 154 -1.02 -1.49 -33.56
CA SER A 154 -1.37 -1.09 -34.94
C SER A 154 -2.65 -1.68 -35.52
N GLY A 155 -3.44 -2.43 -34.74
CA GLY A 155 -4.66 -3.06 -35.27
C GLY A 155 -4.37 -4.11 -36.35
N LEU A 156 -3.12 -4.59 -36.40
CA LEU A 156 -2.66 -5.66 -37.26
C LEU A 156 -3.11 -7.00 -36.69
N ASP A 157 -3.53 -7.91 -37.56
CA ASP A 157 -3.73 -9.30 -37.17
C ASP A 157 -2.39 -10.01 -36.87
N ALA A 158 -2.47 -11.25 -36.38
CA ALA A 158 -1.29 -12.01 -35.99
C ALA A 158 -0.31 -12.25 -37.15
N GLU A 159 -0.81 -12.39 -38.38
CA GLU A 159 0.01 -12.63 -39.56
C GLU A 159 0.75 -11.36 -39.97
N GLN A 160 0.04 -10.23 -39.99
CA GLN A 160 0.60 -8.92 -40.27
C GLN A 160 1.62 -8.48 -39.22
N ALA A 161 1.36 -8.73 -37.94
CA ALA A 161 2.30 -8.44 -36.86
C ALA A 161 3.60 -9.25 -36.98
N ALA A 162 3.50 -10.55 -37.29
CA ALA A 162 4.66 -11.39 -37.53
C ALA A 162 5.45 -10.97 -38.78
N SER A 163 4.76 -10.52 -39.83
CA SER A 163 5.40 -9.97 -41.03
C SER A 163 6.13 -8.66 -40.73
N LEU A 164 5.53 -7.76 -39.96
CA LEU A 164 6.14 -6.50 -39.54
C LEU A 164 7.43 -6.76 -38.74
N GLU A 165 7.39 -7.68 -37.77
CA GLU A 165 8.56 -8.04 -36.98
C GLU A 165 9.68 -8.62 -37.85
N ARG A 166 9.33 -9.51 -38.79
CA ARG A 166 10.29 -10.09 -39.74
C ARG A 166 10.95 -9.02 -40.61
N SER A 167 10.19 -8.15 -41.25
CA SER A 167 10.74 -7.11 -42.12
C SER A 167 11.60 -6.09 -41.35
N LEU A 168 11.25 -5.75 -40.09
CA LEU A 168 12.09 -4.91 -39.23
C LEU A 168 13.42 -5.60 -38.87
N LYS A 169 13.36 -6.89 -38.55
CA LYS A 169 14.55 -7.69 -38.24
C LYS A 169 15.46 -7.81 -39.46
N ASP A 170 14.92 -8.23 -40.60
CA ASP A 170 15.67 -8.39 -41.84
C ASP A 170 16.33 -7.06 -42.25
N GLY A 171 15.59 -5.94 -42.18
CA GLY A 171 16.14 -4.61 -42.45
C GLY A 171 17.32 -4.24 -41.55
N SER A 172 17.25 -4.58 -40.27
CA SER A 172 18.34 -4.34 -39.32
C SER A 172 19.57 -5.21 -39.60
N GLU A 173 19.36 -6.49 -39.97
CA GLU A 173 20.43 -7.43 -40.32
C GLU A 173 21.11 -7.04 -41.63
N TYR A 174 20.35 -6.66 -42.65
CA TYR A 174 20.90 -6.13 -43.91
C TYR A 174 21.73 -4.88 -43.68
N LEU A 175 21.24 -3.94 -42.86
CA LEU A 175 21.97 -2.72 -42.55
C LEU A 175 23.29 -3.02 -41.83
N ALA A 176 23.27 -3.94 -40.85
CA ALA A 176 24.46 -4.39 -40.15
C ALA A 176 25.45 -5.12 -41.08
N GLY A 177 24.94 -5.90 -42.03
CA GLY A 177 25.73 -6.59 -43.05
C GLY A 177 26.27 -5.68 -44.17
N GLY A 178 25.88 -4.40 -44.18
CA GLY A 178 26.31 -3.43 -45.19
C GLY A 178 25.48 -3.43 -46.48
N TYR A 179 24.41 -4.21 -46.53
CA TYR A 179 23.43 -4.30 -47.63
C TYR A 179 22.37 -3.20 -47.49
N ALA A 180 22.78 -1.95 -47.64
CA ALA A 180 21.92 -0.80 -47.35
C ALA A 180 20.72 -0.68 -48.30
N GLU A 181 20.83 -1.14 -49.55
CA GLU A 181 19.70 -1.19 -50.50
C GLU A 181 18.61 -2.16 -50.02
N ASP A 182 18.99 -3.40 -49.71
CA ASP A 182 18.09 -4.43 -49.18
C ASP A 182 17.44 -3.99 -47.87
N ALA A 183 18.19 -3.28 -47.02
CA ALA A 183 17.66 -2.69 -45.80
C ALA A 183 16.56 -1.66 -46.07
N VAL A 184 16.68 -0.82 -47.11
CA VAL A 184 15.62 0.14 -47.49
C VAL A 184 14.35 -0.60 -47.87
N TYR A 185 14.44 -1.68 -48.66
CA TYR A 185 13.27 -2.47 -49.04
C TYR A 185 12.59 -3.15 -47.85
N ALA A 186 13.37 -3.79 -46.97
CA ALA A 186 12.82 -4.45 -45.79
C ALA A 186 12.13 -3.45 -44.84
N PHE A 187 12.72 -2.26 -44.64
CA PHE A 187 12.05 -1.21 -43.88
C PHE A 187 10.84 -0.60 -44.61
N ALA A 188 10.85 -0.54 -45.94
CA ALA A 188 9.69 -0.11 -46.72
C ALA A 188 8.51 -1.07 -46.55
N GLU A 189 8.78 -2.38 -46.53
CA GLU A 189 7.77 -3.41 -46.28
C GLU A 189 7.19 -3.29 -44.87
N ALA A 190 8.04 -3.14 -43.85
CA ALA A 190 7.59 -2.87 -42.49
C ALA A 190 6.68 -1.63 -42.41
N LEU A 191 7.04 -0.55 -43.10
CA LEU A 191 6.29 0.70 -43.14
C LEU A 191 5.03 0.65 -44.02
N SER A 192 4.89 -0.37 -44.87
CA SER A 192 3.62 -0.63 -45.58
C SER A 192 2.58 -1.25 -44.64
N LEU A 193 3.02 -2.03 -43.65
CA LEU A 193 2.17 -2.63 -42.62
C LEU A 193 1.86 -1.64 -41.50
N ASP A 194 2.89 -0.95 -41.00
CA ASP A 194 2.74 0.12 -40.01
C ASP A 194 3.52 1.36 -40.43
N SER A 195 2.83 2.25 -41.14
CA SER A 195 3.41 3.51 -41.62
C SER A 195 3.97 4.42 -40.53
N HIS A 196 3.56 4.24 -39.27
CA HIS A 196 4.00 5.04 -38.13
C HIS A 196 5.12 4.39 -37.32
N ASN A 197 5.56 3.20 -37.72
CA ASN A 197 6.55 2.44 -36.97
C ASN A 197 7.88 3.20 -36.83
N ALA A 198 8.25 3.52 -35.58
CA ALA A 198 9.45 4.31 -35.29
C ALA A 198 10.74 3.60 -35.72
N ALA A 199 10.83 2.28 -35.51
CA ALA A 199 12.01 1.49 -35.88
C ALA A 199 12.17 1.42 -37.40
N GLY A 200 11.08 1.17 -38.13
CA GLY A 200 11.08 1.17 -39.61
C GLY A 200 11.52 2.52 -40.18
N ARG A 201 10.97 3.63 -39.67
CA ARG A 201 11.34 4.99 -40.12
C ARG A 201 12.80 5.33 -39.83
N SER A 202 13.27 4.99 -38.63
CA SER A 202 14.66 5.22 -38.24
C SER A 202 15.62 4.37 -39.08
N GLY A 203 15.32 3.08 -39.23
CA GLY A 203 16.11 2.15 -40.02
C GLY A 203 16.24 2.55 -41.48
N ALA A 204 15.12 2.92 -42.13
CA ALA A 204 15.11 3.40 -43.52
C ALA A 204 15.99 4.65 -43.70
N LYS A 205 15.90 5.61 -42.77
CA LYS A 205 16.77 6.81 -42.77
C LYS A 205 18.25 6.45 -42.63
N SER A 206 18.58 5.53 -41.72
CA SER A 206 19.95 5.06 -41.53
C SER A 206 20.49 4.35 -42.78
N ALA A 207 19.67 3.52 -43.43
CA ALA A 207 20.01 2.85 -44.67
C ALA A 207 20.26 3.84 -45.82
N LEU A 208 19.35 4.79 -46.05
CA LEU A 208 19.54 5.87 -47.03
C LEU A 208 20.80 6.70 -46.76
N SER A 209 21.07 7.02 -45.48
CA SER A 209 22.28 7.77 -45.11
C SER A 209 23.57 6.99 -45.38
N THR A 210 23.54 5.67 -45.20
CA THR A 210 24.67 4.79 -45.47
C THR A 210 24.91 4.67 -46.97
N MET A 211 23.85 4.57 -47.77
CA MET A 211 23.94 4.61 -49.23
C MET A 211 24.54 5.92 -49.73
N ARG A 212 24.07 7.06 -49.20
CA ARG A 212 24.61 8.40 -49.55
C ARG A 212 26.11 8.52 -49.31
N GLN A 213 26.63 7.87 -48.27
CA GLN A 213 28.06 7.90 -47.95
C GLN A 213 28.89 6.96 -48.84
N LYS A 214 28.31 5.83 -49.27
CA LYS A 214 29.03 4.77 -50.00
C LYS A 214 28.93 4.89 -51.53
N MET A 215 27.87 5.51 -52.05
CA MET A 215 27.62 5.61 -53.49
C MET A 215 28.07 6.95 -54.08
N PRO A 216 28.48 6.98 -55.36
CA PRO A 216 28.66 8.23 -56.09
C PRO A 216 27.35 9.06 -56.10
N PRO A 217 27.42 10.41 -55.99
CA PRO A 217 26.22 11.25 -55.91
C PRO A 217 25.24 11.08 -57.06
N ALA A 218 25.74 10.86 -58.29
CA ALA A 218 24.90 10.64 -59.47
C ALA A 218 24.11 9.32 -59.38
N ASP A 219 24.72 8.27 -58.84
CA ASP A 219 24.08 6.96 -58.71
C ASP A 219 23.10 6.95 -57.54
N TYR A 220 23.45 7.59 -56.42
CA TYR A 220 22.52 7.79 -55.31
C TYR A 220 21.28 8.59 -55.73
N ARG A 221 21.45 9.65 -56.55
CA ARG A 221 20.31 10.41 -57.08
C ARG A 221 19.40 9.54 -57.96
N LYS A 222 19.97 8.74 -58.86
CA LYS A 222 19.19 7.80 -59.70
C LYS A 222 18.45 6.76 -58.85
N TYR A 223 19.06 6.28 -57.78
CA TYR A 223 18.42 5.38 -56.83
C TYR A 223 17.24 6.06 -56.13
N LEU A 224 17.40 7.29 -55.62
CA LEU A 224 16.28 8.02 -55.02
C LEU A 224 15.13 8.22 -56.03
N GLU A 225 15.45 8.55 -57.29
CA GLU A 225 14.44 8.65 -58.34
C GLU A 225 13.75 7.31 -58.65
N SER A 226 14.44 6.17 -58.51
CA SER A 226 13.80 4.85 -58.65
C SER A 226 12.84 4.57 -57.49
N GLN A 227 13.21 4.94 -56.26
CA GLN A 227 12.35 4.77 -55.07
C GLN A 227 11.07 5.61 -55.13
N LEU A 228 11.08 6.77 -55.81
CA LEU A 228 9.86 7.54 -56.06
C LEU A 228 8.91 6.87 -57.06
N ARG A 229 9.47 6.15 -58.04
CA ARG A 229 8.70 5.44 -59.07
C ARG A 229 8.17 4.09 -58.60
N GLU A 230 8.76 3.52 -57.55
CA GLU A 230 8.32 2.25 -56.98
C GLU A 230 6.92 2.38 -56.36
N GLU A 231 5.94 1.67 -56.92
CA GLU A 231 4.55 1.75 -56.50
C GLU A 231 4.37 1.18 -55.08
N ARG A 232 5.12 0.13 -54.75
CA ARG A 232 5.03 -0.56 -53.45
C ARG A 232 5.56 0.25 -52.28
N ASN A 233 6.30 1.31 -52.53
CA ASN A 233 6.87 2.13 -51.47
C ASN A 233 5.79 2.90 -50.70
N PRO A 234 5.81 2.86 -49.35
CA PRO A 234 4.85 3.58 -48.53
C PRO A 234 5.01 5.10 -48.71
N GLN A 235 3.92 5.84 -48.57
CA GLN A 235 3.90 7.29 -48.82
C GLN A 235 4.99 8.04 -48.03
N TRP A 236 5.19 7.66 -46.76
CA TRP A 236 6.22 8.25 -45.91
C TRP A 236 7.64 8.10 -46.51
N LEU A 237 7.95 6.96 -47.11
CA LEU A 237 9.26 6.73 -47.72
C LEU A 237 9.42 7.60 -48.98
N LYS A 238 8.36 7.71 -49.79
CA LYS A 238 8.34 8.60 -50.97
C LYS A 238 8.58 10.05 -50.55
N ASP A 239 7.93 10.52 -49.49
CA ASP A 239 8.12 11.88 -48.95
C ASP A 239 9.56 12.09 -48.44
N GLN A 240 10.12 11.10 -47.75
CA GLN A 240 11.49 11.15 -47.24
C GLN A 240 12.53 11.20 -48.38
N VAL A 241 12.33 10.39 -49.43
CA VAL A 241 13.19 10.35 -50.63
C VAL A 241 13.06 11.64 -51.42
N ALA A 242 11.85 12.18 -51.59
CA ALA A 242 11.63 13.48 -52.24
C ALA A 242 12.34 14.62 -51.49
N SER A 243 12.29 14.60 -50.15
CA SER A 243 13.01 15.57 -49.32
C SER A 243 14.53 15.47 -49.45
N GLU A 244 15.09 14.27 -49.60
CA GLU A 244 16.52 14.08 -49.84
C GLU A 244 16.93 14.55 -51.25
N LEU A 245 16.09 14.35 -52.27
CA LEU A 245 16.35 14.82 -53.64
C LEU A 245 16.32 16.35 -53.80
N ALA A 246 15.59 17.03 -52.92
CA ALA A 246 15.47 18.48 -52.92
C ALA A 246 16.65 19.20 -52.22
N ARG A 247 17.51 18.46 -51.52
CA ARG A 247 18.73 18.96 -50.86
C ARG A 247 19.93 18.89 -51.79
#